data_AF-A0A1T3WEP6-F1
#
_entry.id   AF-A0A1T3WEP6-F1
#
_cell.length_a   1.000
_cell.length_b   1.000
_cell.length_c   1.000
_cell.angle_alpha   90.00
_cell.angle_beta   90.00
_cell.angle_gamma   90.00
#
_symmetry.space_group_name_H-M   'P 1'
#
loop_
_entity.id
_entity.type
_entity.pdbx_description
1 polymer ?
#
loop_
_entity_poly.entity_id
_entity_poly.type
_entity_poly.pdbx_seq_one_letter_code
_entity_poly.pdbx_strand_id
1 'polypeptide(L)'
;MTVPTVTVGRMTTQPRGLDIGRPASLIAALPAVLGFVPEHSLAVVTVDNAGPGAELGAVMRVDLSAGLAENTDHLAEVVGAGGPEGAIAVIIDEFGSECEACGTDHLELADALARSLAEEGVDLFAVLVVDRVAAGGRWFCADGCGANGVVDDPEASPLAAAAVLDGRRLYRRRADLQEIIAVTDSDRSERLAQTIAGHARFEPTAAQVRETAHLAMVVAARLADGTEPADAELVRLARGL
;
A
#
# COMPACT_ATOMS: atom_id res chain seq x y z
N MET A 1 -22.88 -25.67 35.84
CA MET A 1 -23.50 -25.34 34.53
C MET A 1 -22.47 -24.54 33.78
N THR A 2 -21.70 -25.21 32.93
CA THR A 2 -20.44 -24.72 32.35
C THR A 2 -20.73 -24.32 30.91
N VAL A 3 -20.53 -23.04 30.58
CA VAL A 3 -20.74 -22.51 29.24
C VAL A 3 -19.59 -22.97 28.34
N PRO A 4 -19.84 -23.53 27.14
CA PRO A 4 -18.77 -23.88 26.23
C PRO A 4 -18.29 -22.62 25.51
N THR A 5 -17.00 -22.30 25.66
CA THR A 5 -16.30 -21.28 24.89
C THR A 5 -16.15 -21.77 23.45
N VAL A 6 -16.79 -21.10 22.50
CA VAL A 6 -16.57 -21.32 21.08
C VAL A 6 -15.28 -20.60 20.69
N THR A 7 -14.21 -21.36 20.53
CA THR A 7 -12.97 -20.89 19.91
C THR A 7 -13.20 -20.82 18.40
N VAL A 8 -13.47 -19.62 17.88
CA VAL A 8 -13.39 -19.37 16.43
C VAL A 8 -11.92 -19.27 16.08
N GLY A 9 -11.35 -20.33 15.51
CA GLY A 9 -10.02 -20.28 14.93
C GLY A 9 -10.01 -19.34 13.73
N ARG A 10 -9.26 -18.23 13.81
CA ARG A 10 -8.89 -17.43 12.64
C ARG A 10 -7.87 -18.23 11.84
N MET A 11 -8.37 -18.93 10.82
CA MET A 11 -7.57 -19.54 9.77
C MET A 11 -7.52 -18.57 8.60
N THR A 12 -6.63 -17.59 8.65
CA THR A 12 -6.19 -16.85 7.47
C THR A 12 -4.86 -17.45 7.05
N THR A 13 -4.90 -18.63 6.42
CA THR A 13 -3.72 -19.20 5.76
C THR A 13 -3.34 -18.27 4.62
N GLN A 14 -2.06 -17.88 4.54
CA GLN A 14 -1.52 -17.11 3.42
C GLN A 14 -2.06 -17.61 2.07
N PRO A 15 -2.36 -16.70 1.11
CA PRO A 15 -2.49 -17.12 -0.28
C PRO A 15 -1.19 -17.81 -0.68
N ARG A 16 -1.27 -19.12 -0.93
CA ARG A 16 -0.11 -19.95 -1.28
C ARG A 16 0.59 -19.34 -2.50
N GLY A 17 1.81 -18.85 -2.33
CA GLY A 17 2.68 -18.47 -3.44
C GLY A 17 3.36 -17.10 -3.40
N LEU A 18 3.10 -16.28 -2.37
CA LEU A 18 3.92 -15.09 -2.11
C LEU A 18 5.09 -15.46 -1.21
N ASP A 19 6.31 -15.32 -1.72
CA ASP A 19 7.54 -15.48 -0.93
C ASP A 19 8.09 -14.10 -0.60
N ILE A 20 7.75 -13.59 0.59
CA ILE A 20 8.22 -12.28 1.09
C ILE A 20 9.75 -12.23 1.16
N GLY A 21 10.41 -13.38 1.29
CA GLY A 21 11.87 -13.52 1.26
C GLY A 21 12.49 -13.46 -0.15
N ARG A 22 11.68 -13.39 -1.22
CA ARG A 22 12.16 -13.24 -2.60
C ARG A 22 11.75 -11.89 -3.20
N PRO A 23 12.69 -10.93 -3.30
CA PRO A 23 12.43 -9.61 -3.88
C PRO A 23 11.71 -9.64 -5.23
N ALA A 24 12.13 -10.52 -6.15
CA ALA A 24 11.54 -10.65 -7.48
C ALA A 24 10.03 -11.00 -7.44
N SER A 25 9.64 -11.92 -6.57
CA SER A 25 8.25 -12.37 -6.41
C SER A 25 7.40 -11.32 -5.70
N LEU A 26 7.97 -10.67 -4.67
CA LEU A 26 7.32 -9.58 -3.95
C LEU A 26 6.99 -8.41 -4.89
N ILE A 27 7.97 -7.96 -5.68
CA ILE A 27 7.79 -6.88 -6.64
C ILE A 27 6.71 -7.26 -7.67
N ALA A 28 6.74 -8.48 -8.20
CA ALA A 28 5.77 -8.98 -9.16
C ALA A 28 4.34 -9.10 -8.60
N ALA A 29 4.17 -9.17 -7.27
CA ALA A 29 2.86 -9.23 -6.63
C ALA A 29 2.21 -7.85 -6.43
N LEU A 30 2.98 -6.75 -6.48
CA LEU A 30 2.47 -5.40 -6.24
C LEU A 30 1.26 -5.03 -7.11
N PRO A 31 1.23 -5.33 -8.42
CA PRO A 31 0.08 -4.97 -9.26
C PRO A 31 -1.21 -5.67 -8.82
N ALA A 32 -1.11 -6.91 -8.35
CA ALA A 32 -2.26 -7.67 -7.88
C ALA A 32 -2.86 -7.12 -6.59
N VAL A 33 -2.03 -6.55 -5.71
CA VAL A 33 -2.48 -5.88 -4.48
C VAL A 33 -3.07 -4.50 -4.78
N LEU A 34 -2.34 -3.70 -5.57
CA LEU A 34 -2.70 -2.30 -5.84
C LEU A 34 -3.84 -2.17 -6.86
N GLY A 35 -4.09 -3.21 -7.66
CA GLY A 35 -5.06 -3.22 -8.74
C GLY A 35 -4.56 -2.54 -10.02
N PHE A 36 -3.33 -2.04 -10.03
CA PHE A 36 -2.68 -1.45 -11.20
C PHE A 36 -1.15 -1.63 -11.12
N VAL A 37 -0.46 -1.55 -12.25
CA VAL A 37 1.02 -1.56 -12.26
C VAL A 37 1.53 -0.21 -11.74
N PRO A 38 2.25 -0.17 -10.61
CA PRO A 38 2.76 1.09 -10.08
C PRO A 38 3.98 1.57 -10.90
N GLU A 39 4.06 2.88 -11.10
CA GLU A 39 5.14 3.59 -11.79
C GLU A 39 5.50 4.83 -10.97
N HIS A 40 6.77 5.25 -10.99
CA HIS A 40 7.30 6.44 -10.32
C HIS A 40 6.75 6.65 -8.88
N SER A 41 6.91 5.63 -8.04
CA SER A 41 6.29 5.58 -6.71
C SER A 41 7.11 4.78 -5.69
N LEU A 42 6.91 5.09 -4.42
CA LEU A 42 7.35 4.25 -3.30
C LEU A 42 6.18 3.37 -2.86
N ALA A 43 6.37 2.06 -2.85
CA ALA A 43 5.47 1.10 -2.22
C ALA A 43 6.08 0.59 -0.90
N VAL A 44 5.32 0.67 0.19
CA VAL A 44 5.70 0.11 1.50
C VAL A 44 4.82 -1.10 1.78
N VAL A 45 5.44 -2.26 1.92
CA VAL A 45 4.77 -3.53 2.23
C VAL A 45 5.03 -3.86 3.69
N THR A 46 3.99 -3.92 4.52
CA THR A 46 4.15 -4.29 5.93
C THR A 46 4.18 -5.80 6.12
N VAL A 47 4.82 -6.24 7.20
CA VAL A 47 4.95 -7.63 7.59
C VAL A 47 4.49 -7.75 9.04
N ASP A 48 3.43 -8.51 9.27
CA ASP A 48 2.78 -8.57 10.59
C ASP A 48 3.37 -9.69 11.48
N ASN A 49 3.98 -10.72 10.90
CA ASN A 49 4.60 -11.84 11.64
C ASN A 49 5.98 -12.15 11.05
N ALA A 50 7.06 -11.50 11.46
CA ALA A 50 8.41 -11.73 10.99
C ALA A 50 8.98 -13.07 11.54
N GLY A 51 8.64 -14.18 10.87
CA GLY A 51 9.09 -15.52 11.24
C GLY A 51 8.70 -16.60 10.24
N PRO A 52 8.79 -17.90 10.63
CA PRO A 52 8.27 -19.00 9.81
C PRO A 52 6.76 -18.81 9.58
N GLY A 53 6.37 -18.48 8.35
CA GLY A 53 4.98 -18.14 8.00
C GLY A 53 4.72 -16.63 7.92
N ALA A 54 5.74 -15.82 7.62
CA ALA A 54 5.58 -14.37 7.55
C ALA A 54 4.45 -13.92 6.66
N GLU A 55 3.53 -13.13 7.22
CA GLU A 55 2.32 -12.69 6.56
C GLU A 55 2.48 -11.26 6.03
N LEU A 56 2.08 -11.07 4.78
CA LEU A 56 2.02 -9.75 4.17
C LEU A 56 0.83 -9.01 4.79
N GLY A 57 1.11 -7.84 5.36
CA GLY A 57 0.12 -6.94 5.92
C GLY A 57 -0.41 -5.97 4.86
N ALA A 58 -0.45 -4.68 5.19
CA ALA A 58 -0.88 -3.63 4.27
C ALA A 58 0.18 -3.33 3.20
N VAL A 59 -0.27 -2.94 2.00
CA VAL A 59 0.59 -2.32 0.98
C VAL A 59 0.13 -0.89 0.79
N MET A 60 1.03 0.03 1.09
CA MET A 60 0.84 1.46 0.88
C MET A 60 1.64 1.91 -0.32
N ARG A 61 1.13 2.88 -1.08
CA ARG A 61 1.81 3.43 -2.25
C ARG A 61 1.67 4.94 -2.27
N VAL A 62 2.79 5.63 -2.38
CA VAL A 62 2.87 7.10 -2.52
C VAL A 62 3.68 7.43 -3.77
N ASP A 63 3.32 8.52 -4.46
CA ASP A 63 4.08 8.97 -5.64
C ASP A 63 5.47 9.47 -5.21
N LEU A 64 6.51 9.20 -6.02
CA LEU A 64 7.82 9.79 -5.79
C LEU A 64 7.73 11.30 -6.07
N SER A 65 8.39 12.08 -5.23
CA SER A 65 8.52 13.52 -5.38
C SER A 65 9.77 14.01 -4.66
N ALA A 66 10.30 15.18 -5.07
CA ALA A 66 11.52 15.73 -4.48
C ALA A 66 11.43 15.95 -2.97
N GLY A 67 10.23 16.19 -2.42
CA GLY A 67 10.02 16.38 -0.98
C GLY A 67 9.71 15.10 -0.20
N LEU A 68 9.71 13.92 -0.83
CA LEU A 68 9.29 12.70 -0.15
C LEU A 68 10.24 12.30 0.99
N ALA A 69 11.55 12.45 0.80
CA ALA A 69 12.55 12.16 1.84
C ALA A 69 12.41 13.08 3.06
N GLU A 70 11.93 14.31 2.87
CA GLU A 70 11.68 15.28 3.95
C GLU A 70 10.38 15.01 4.71
N ASN A 71 9.50 14.13 4.20
CA ASN A 71 8.16 13.87 4.75
C ASN A 71 7.94 12.38 5.09
N THR A 72 9.01 11.62 5.35
CA THR A 72 8.91 10.20 5.71
C THR A 72 8.24 9.96 7.06
N ASP A 73 8.26 10.92 7.97
CA ASP A 73 7.64 10.82 9.30
C ASP A 73 6.14 10.55 9.23
N HIS A 74 5.43 11.26 8.35
CA HIS A 74 3.99 11.05 8.18
C HIS A 74 3.69 9.67 7.57
N LEU A 75 4.52 9.22 6.61
CA LEU A 75 4.38 7.88 6.05
C LEU A 75 4.63 6.81 7.12
N ALA A 76 5.65 7.00 7.95
CA ALA A 76 5.99 6.10 9.03
C ALA A 76 4.88 6.03 10.08
N GLU A 77 4.29 7.16 10.49
CA GLU A 77 3.16 7.21 11.42
C GLU A 77 1.99 6.33 10.91
N VAL A 78 1.66 6.44 9.63
CA VAL A 78 0.57 5.65 9.04
C VAL A 78 0.92 4.16 8.96
N VAL A 79 2.17 3.82 8.62
CA VAL A 79 2.66 2.43 8.62
C VAL A 79 2.65 1.85 10.04
N GLY A 80 3.17 2.60 11.02
CA GLY A 80 3.25 2.23 12.43
C GLY A 80 1.89 2.11 13.12
N ALA A 81 0.87 2.83 12.65
CA ALA A 81 -0.48 2.73 13.18
C ALA A 81 -1.10 1.31 13.07
N GLY A 82 -0.60 0.48 12.16
CA GLY A 82 -0.95 -0.93 12.02
C GLY A 82 -0.24 -1.85 13.02
N GLY A 83 0.81 -1.37 13.68
CA GLY A 83 1.70 -2.16 14.54
C GLY A 83 2.37 -3.35 13.84
N PRO A 84 2.86 -3.22 12.58
CA PRO A 84 3.54 -4.33 11.93
C PRO A 84 4.89 -4.61 12.60
N GLU A 85 5.38 -5.84 12.50
CA GLU A 85 6.72 -6.19 12.98
C GLU A 85 7.82 -5.63 12.08
N GLY A 86 7.53 -5.42 10.80
CA GLY A 86 8.47 -4.75 9.91
C GLY A 86 7.85 -4.32 8.58
N ALA A 87 8.69 -3.78 7.72
CA ALA A 87 8.31 -3.32 6.40
C ALA A 87 9.40 -3.62 5.35
N ILE A 88 8.97 -3.71 4.09
CA ILE A 88 9.85 -3.71 2.92
C ILE A 88 9.43 -2.54 2.03
N ALA A 89 10.39 -1.69 1.68
CA ALA A 89 10.18 -0.57 0.77
C ALA A 89 10.59 -0.96 -0.66
N VAL A 90 9.77 -0.60 -1.64
CA VAL A 90 10.03 -0.77 -3.06
C VAL A 90 9.90 0.58 -3.76
N ILE A 91 11.04 1.16 -4.12
CA ILE A 91 11.14 2.37 -4.94
C ILE A 91 11.03 1.94 -6.41
N ILE A 92 10.00 2.39 -7.09
CA ILE A 92 9.77 2.11 -8.51
C ILE A 92 10.10 3.37 -9.29
N ASP A 93 11.24 3.35 -9.97
CA ASP A 93 11.73 4.48 -10.74
C ASP A 93 12.45 4.01 -12.01
N GLU A 94 11.92 4.40 -13.17
CA GLU A 94 12.43 3.97 -14.48
C GLU A 94 13.88 4.42 -14.71
N PHE A 95 14.28 5.52 -14.08
CA PHE A 95 15.62 6.09 -14.21
C PHE A 95 16.59 5.64 -13.10
N GLY A 96 16.12 4.88 -12.12
CA GLY A 96 16.87 4.59 -10.88
C GLY A 96 18.18 3.82 -11.08
N SER A 97 18.38 3.19 -12.24
CA SER A 97 19.63 2.46 -12.58
C SER A 97 20.56 3.19 -13.55
N GLU A 98 20.09 4.27 -14.20
CA GLU A 98 20.82 4.96 -15.28
C GLU A 98 21.36 6.34 -14.84
N CYS A 99 21.13 6.72 -13.59
CA CYS A 99 21.36 8.06 -13.06
C CYS A 99 22.03 8.01 -11.68
N GLU A 100 23.24 8.55 -11.57
CA GLU A 100 24.02 8.55 -10.30
C GLU A 100 23.39 9.46 -9.23
N ALA A 101 22.80 10.59 -9.64
CA ALA A 101 22.04 11.47 -8.74
C ALA A 101 20.82 10.75 -8.15
N CYS A 102 20.11 9.96 -8.98
CA CYS A 102 18.95 9.19 -8.58
C CYS A 102 19.33 8.11 -7.54
N GLY A 103 20.50 7.48 -7.68
CA GLY A 103 21.03 6.58 -6.65
C GLY A 103 21.27 7.27 -5.31
N THR A 104 21.70 8.54 -5.32
CA THR A 104 21.87 9.34 -4.10
C THR A 104 20.52 9.67 -3.47
N ASP A 105 19.54 10.08 -4.29
CA ASP A 105 18.18 10.39 -3.84
C ASP A 105 17.48 9.16 -3.24
N HIS A 106 17.68 7.97 -3.82
CA HIS A 106 17.12 6.71 -3.30
C HIS A 106 17.73 6.31 -1.96
N LEU A 107 19.04 6.49 -1.79
CA LEU A 107 19.73 6.20 -0.53
C LEU A 107 19.27 7.17 0.57
N GLU A 108 19.15 8.46 0.25
CA GLU A 108 18.63 9.47 1.18
C GLU A 108 17.20 9.15 1.62
N LEU A 109 16.33 8.78 0.66
CA LEU A 109 14.97 8.35 0.96
C LEU A 109 14.95 7.07 1.82
N ALA A 110 15.82 6.10 1.53
CA ALA A 110 15.94 4.87 2.30
C ALA A 110 16.35 5.14 3.75
N ASP A 111 17.37 5.98 3.96
CA ASP A 111 17.87 6.35 5.29
C ASP A 111 16.84 7.17 6.09
N ALA A 112 16.15 8.10 5.43
CA ALA A 112 15.06 8.86 6.04
C ALA A 112 13.91 7.95 6.47
N LEU A 113 13.46 7.05 5.58
CA LEU A 113 12.38 6.12 5.86
C LEU A 113 12.75 5.13 6.98
N ALA A 114 13.98 4.60 6.98
CA ALA A 114 14.46 3.70 8.03
C ALA A 114 14.40 4.37 9.41
N ARG A 115 14.82 5.64 9.50
CA ARG A 115 14.79 6.40 10.75
C ARG A 115 13.37 6.64 11.22
N SER A 116 12.50 7.14 10.35
CA SER A 116 11.10 7.42 10.70
C SER A 116 10.35 6.15 11.10
N LEU A 117 10.56 5.02 10.41
CA LEU A 117 9.93 3.75 10.78
C LEU A 117 10.45 3.20 12.12
N ALA A 118 11.74 3.36 12.40
CA ALA A 118 12.30 2.94 13.69
C ALA A 118 11.73 3.73 14.87
N GLU A 119 11.40 5.01 14.69
CA GLU A 119 10.72 5.83 15.70
C GLU A 119 9.31 5.29 16.03
N GLU A 120 8.65 4.68 15.04
CA GLU A 120 7.36 4.00 15.18
C GLU A 120 7.48 2.52 15.61
N GLY A 121 8.71 2.04 15.83
CA GLY A 121 8.98 0.65 16.24
C GLY A 121 8.81 -0.39 15.13
N VAL A 122 8.92 0.03 13.87
CA VAL A 122 8.81 -0.84 12.68
C VAL A 122 10.19 -1.05 12.07
N ASP A 123 10.63 -2.31 11.98
CA ASP A 123 11.92 -2.64 11.36
C ASP A 123 11.81 -2.59 9.83
N LEU A 124 12.64 -1.77 9.17
CA LEU A 124 12.75 -1.76 7.71
C LEU A 124 13.70 -2.88 7.25
N PHE A 125 13.16 -3.98 6.76
CA PHE A 125 13.93 -5.18 6.41
C PHE A 125 14.72 -5.05 5.12
N ALA A 126 14.20 -4.30 4.15
CA ALA A 126 14.86 -4.08 2.87
C ALA A 126 14.31 -2.84 2.18
N VAL A 127 15.17 -2.19 1.39
CA VAL A 127 14.77 -1.17 0.42
C VAL A 127 15.23 -1.62 -0.97
N LEU A 128 14.27 -1.84 -1.85
CA LEU A 128 14.47 -2.34 -3.20
C LEU A 128 14.20 -1.21 -4.19
N VAL A 129 15.09 -1.02 -5.16
CA VAL A 129 14.85 -0.15 -6.31
C VAL A 129 14.55 -1.02 -7.51
N VAL A 130 13.52 -0.69 -8.30
CA VAL A 130 13.14 -1.41 -9.51
C VAL A 130 12.85 -0.44 -10.66
N ASP A 131 13.34 -0.77 -11.86
CA ASP A 131 13.13 0.06 -13.06
C ASP A 131 11.68 -0.02 -13.58
N ARG A 132 11.10 -1.23 -13.60
CA ARG A 132 9.71 -1.49 -13.99
C ARG A 132 9.16 -2.74 -13.34
N VAL A 133 7.88 -2.70 -12.96
CA VAL A 133 7.15 -3.87 -12.44
C VAL A 133 6.54 -4.65 -13.61
N ALA A 134 7.41 -5.35 -14.34
CA ALA A 134 7.03 -6.19 -15.48
C ALA A 134 8.05 -7.33 -15.65
N ALA A 135 7.67 -8.37 -16.41
CA ALA A 135 8.60 -9.43 -16.78
C ALA A 135 9.88 -8.84 -17.41
N GLY A 136 11.03 -9.24 -16.88
CA GLY A 136 12.34 -8.73 -17.33
C GLY A 136 12.77 -7.39 -16.72
N GLY A 137 11.95 -6.78 -15.86
CA GLY A 137 12.34 -5.62 -15.04
C GLY A 137 13.54 -5.96 -14.16
N ARG A 138 14.37 -4.98 -13.82
CA ARG A 138 15.58 -5.16 -13.01
C ARG A 138 15.41 -4.48 -11.67
N TRP A 139 15.86 -5.15 -10.62
CA TRP A 139 15.85 -4.60 -9.27
C TRP A 139 17.21 -4.73 -8.61
N PHE A 140 17.48 -3.87 -7.62
CA PHE A 140 18.66 -3.90 -6.77
C PHE A 140 18.36 -3.36 -5.36
N CYS A 141 19.21 -3.72 -4.39
CA CYS A 141 19.21 -3.16 -3.04
C CYS A 141 19.62 -1.67 -3.02
N ALA A 142 18.79 -0.78 -2.49
CA ALA A 142 19.14 0.64 -2.34
C ALA A 142 20.27 0.86 -1.32
N ASP A 143 20.31 0.05 -0.28
CA ASP A 143 21.27 0.11 0.85
C ASP A 143 22.68 -0.39 0.50
N GLY A 144 22.94 -0.73 -0.76
CA GLY A 144 24.25 -1.21 -1.21
C GLY A 144 24.56 -2.66 -0.79
N CYS A 145 23.57 -3.46 -0.39
CA CYS A 145 23.76 -4.86 -0.03
C CYS A 145 24.37 -5.73 -1.18
N GLY A 146 24.32 -5.22 -2.42
CA GLY A 146 24.83 -5.88 -3.63
C GLY A 146 23.86 -6.88 -4.27
N ALA A 147 22.75 -7.21 -3.61
CA ALA A 147 21.70 -8.05 -4.20
C ALA A 147 20.99 -7.29 -5.33
N ASN A 148 20.74 -8.01 -6.41
CA ASN A 148 20.06 -7.54 -7.61
C ASN A 148 19.47 -8.73 -8.36
N GLY A 149 18.57 -8.46 -9.30
CA GLY A 149 17.99 -9.51 -10.10
C GLY A 149 16.96 -9.02 -11.10
N VAL A 150 16.19 -9.98 -11.61
CA VAL A 150 15.10 -9.74 -12.57
C VAL A 150 13.76 -9.98 -11.85
N VAL A 151 12.76 -9.16 -12.16
CA VAL A 151 11.39 -9.25 -11.64
C VAL A 151 10.68 -10.44 -12.31
N ASP A 152 10.01 -11.25 -11.50
CA ASP A 152 9.16 -12.34 -11.99
C ASP A 152 7.98 -11.78 -12.80
N ASP A 153 7.36 -12.59 -13.67
CA ASP A 153 6.22 -12.13 -14.44
C ASP A 153 5.01 -11.82 -13.53
N PRO A 154 4.55 -10.54 -13.44
CA PRO A 154 3.41 -10.19 -12.60
C PRO A 154 2.12 -10.90 -13.00
N GLU A 155 1.94 -11.22 -14.29
CA GLU A 155 0.74 -11.93 -14.77
C GLU A 155 0.74 -13.40 -14.34
N ALA A 156 1.93 -13.98 -14.11
CA ALA A 156 2.09 -15.34 -13.60
C ALA A 156 2.05 -15.40 -12.06
N SER A 157 1.90 -14.26 -11.37
CA SER A 157 1.87 -14.21 -9.91
C SER A 157 0.63 -14.96 -9.36
N PRO A 158 0.80 -15.82 -8.34
CA PRO A 158 -0.33 -16.46 -7.65
C PRO A 158 -1.37 -15.46 -7.14
N LEU A 159 -0.93 -14.25 -6.76
CA LEU A 159 -1.82 -13.20 -6.30
C LEU A 159 -2.61 -12.56 -7.44
N ALA A 160 -2.03 -12.45 -8.64
CA ALA A 160 -2.75 -12.03 -9.83
C ALA A 160 -3.84 -13.05 -10.21
N ALA A 161 -3.54 -14.34 -10.13
CA ALA A 161 -4.52 -15.40 -10.34
C ALA A 161 -5.68 -15.31 -9.32
N ALA A 162 -5.36 -15.11 -8.04
CA ALA A 162 -6.38 -14.90 -6.99
C ALA A 162 -7.20 -13.62 -7.22
N ALA A 163 -6.55 -12.52 -7.62
CA ALA A 163 -7.23 -11.27 -7.89
C ALA A 163 -8.27 -11.40 -9.01
N VAL A 164 -7.93 -12.09 -10.10
CA VAL A 164 -8.84 -12.37 -11.21
C VAL A 164 -9.99 -13.28 -10.78
N LEU A 165 -9.71 -14.33 -9.99
CA LEU A 165 -10.75 -15.23 -9.45
C LEU A 165 -11.75 -14.49 -8.55
N ASP A 166 -11.28 -13.52 -7.77
CA ASP A 166 -12.10 -12.66 -6.93
C ASP A 166 -12.85 -11.57 -7.73
N GLY A 167 -12.77 -11.59 -9.07
CA GLY A 167 -13.45 -10.64 -9.95
C GLY A 167 -12.80 -9.26 -9.99
N ARG A 168 -11.62 -9.07 -9.41
CA ARG A 168 -10.88 -7.80 -9.46
C ARG A 168 -10.28 -7.61 -10.84
N ARG A 169 -10.38 -6.39 -11.36
CA ARG A 169 -9.71 -5.99 -12.61
C ARG A 169 -8.32 -5.47 -12.28
N LEU A 170 -7.32 -5.97 -12.99
CA LEU A 170 -5.96 -5.43 -12.97
C LEU A 170 -5.84 -4.43 -14.11
N TYR A 171 -5.62 -3.17 -13.76
CA TYR A 171 -5.43 -2.10 -14.72
C TYR A 171 -3.97 -2.01 -15.15
N ARG A 172 -3.74 -1.62 -16.41
CA ARG A 172 -2.38 -1.46 -16.92
C ARG A 172 -1.70 -0.27 -16.28
N ARG A 173 -2.44 0.83 -16.09
CA ARG A 173 -1.95 2.04 -15.42
C ARG A 173 -2.95 2.55 -14.40
N ARG A 174 -2.46 3.30 -13.42
CA ARG A 174 -3.30 4.03 -12.46
C ARG A 174 -4.27 4.98 -13.16
N ALA A 175 -3.84 5.64 -14.24
CA ALA A 175 -4.68 6.56 -15.01
C ALA A 175 -5.95 5.86 -15.56
N ASP A 176 -5.83 4.60 -16.00
CA ASP A 176 -6.97 3.83 -16.51
C ASP A 176 -8.03 3.58 -15.42
N LEU A 177 -7.60 3.39 -14.16
CA LEU A 177 -8.51 3.30 -13.01
C LEU A 177 -9.17 4.67 -12.73
N GLN A 178 -8.43 5.77 -12.87
CA GLN A 178 -8.95 7.12 -12.65
C GLN A 178 -10.05 7.49 -13.66
N GLU A 179 -9.93 7.05 -14.91
CA GLU A 179 -10.96 7.28 -15.93
C GLU A 179 -12.32 6.63 -15.57
N ILE A 180 -12.30 5.51 -14.85
CA ILE A 180 -13.53 4.78 -14.45
C ILE A 180 -14.23 5.47 -13.28
N ILE A 181 -13.48 6.13 -12.39
CA ILE A 181 -14.02 6.86 -11.23
C ILE A 181 -14.25 8.35 -11.51
N ALA A 182 -14.23 8.74 -12.78
CA ALA A 182 -14.47 10.13 -13.17
C ALA A 182 -15.80 10.65 -12.61
N VAL A 183 -15.82 11.92 -12.22
CA VAL A 183 -16.99 12.56 -11.60
C VAL A 183 -18.18 12.48 -12.56
N THR A 184 -19.21 11.74 -12.15
CA THR A 184 -20.45 11.56 -12.92
C THR A 184 -21.53 12.59 -12.56
N ASP A 185 -21.46 13.17 -11.35
CA ASP A 185 -22.39 14.18 -10.83
C ASP A 185 -21.60 15.34 -10.21
N SER A 186 -21.28 16.34 -11.03
CA SER A 186 -20.49 17.51 -10.62
C SER A 186 -21.15 18.30 -9.50
N ASP A 187 -22.47 18.43 -9.52
CA ASP A 187 -23.22 19.25 -8.58
C ASP A 187 -23.26 18.60 -7.19
N ARG A 188 -23.42 17.27 -7.13
CA ARG A 188 -23.27 16.52 -5.87
C ARG A 188 -21.85 16.60 -5.34
N SER A 189 -20.84 16.40 -6.20
CA SER A 189 -19.44 16.49 -5.80
C SER A 189 -19.08 17.88 -5.26
N GLU A 190 -19.56 18.96 -5.87
CA GLU A 190 -19.29 20.32 -5.40
C GLU A 190 -19.94 20.60 -4.04
N ARG A 191 -21.20 20.17 -3.84
CA ARG A 191 -21.87 20.29 -2.53
C ARG A 191 -21.14 19.54 -1.41
N LEU A 192 -20.65 18.33 -1.69
CA LEU A 192 -19.84 17.58 -0.73
C LEU A 192 -18.51 18.28 -0.45
N ALA A 193 -17.81 18.76 -1.49
CA ALA A 193 -16.54 19.47 -1.33
C ALA A 193 -16.69 20.72 -0.45
N GLN A 194 -17.73 21.52 -0.67
CA GLN A 194 -18.05 22.69 0.16
C GLN A 194 -18.36 22.29 1.62
N THR A 195 -19.09 21.19 1.80
CA THR A 195 -19.42 20.66 3.13
C THR A 195 -18.15 20.21 3.86
N ILE A 196 -17.26 19.47 3.19
CA ILE A 196 -15.99 19.00 3.75
C ILE A 196 -15.09 20.20 4.11
N ALA A 197 -14.93 21.16 3.20
CA ALA A 197 -14.11 22.36 3.41
C ALA A 197 -14.64 23.27 4.53
N GLY A 198 -15.96 23.27 4.78
CA GLY A 198 -16.59 24.01 5.87
C GLY A 198 -16.29 23.46 7.27
N HIS A 199 -15.65 22.30 7.39
CA HIS A 199 -15.22 21.75 8.67
C HIS A 199 -13.77 22.13 8.96
N ALA A 200 -13.46 22.48 10.21
CA ALA A 200 -12.09 22.70 10.65
C ALA A 200 -11.27 21.41 10.49
N ARG A 201 -10.01 21.55 10.05
CA ARG A 201 -9.04 20.44 10.08
C ARG A 201 -8.96 19.92 11.51
N PHE A 202 -9.20 18.63 11.65
CA PHE A 202 -9.09 17.90 12.89
C PHE A 202 -7.86 17.01 12.76
N GLU A 203 -7.02 16.93 13.78
CA GLU A 203 -5.95 15.93 13.84
C GLU A 203 -6.53 14.67 14.51
N PRO A 204 -6.84 13.62 13.74
CA PRO A 204 -7.44 12.42 14.30
C PRO A 204 -6.42 11.64 15.12
N THR A 205 -6.86 11.08 16.25
CA THR A 205 -6.05 10.09 16.96
C THR A 205 -5.95 8.79 16.15
N ALA A 206 -4.90 8.00 16.36
CA ALA A 206 -4.74 6.69 15.71
C ALA A 206 -5.97 5.76 15.85
N ALA A 207 -6.68 5.85 16.98
CA ALA A 207 -7.92 5.10 17.19
C ALA A 207 -9.05 5.56 16.24
N GLN A 208 -9.16 6.86 16.00
CA GLN A 208 -10.15 7.44 15.09
C GLN A 208 -9.81 7.18 13.62
N VAL A 209 -8.52 7.17 13.26
CA VAL A 209 -8.07 6.74 11.92
C VAL A 209 -8.49 5.29 11.67
N ARG A 210 -8.25 4.38 12.63
CA ARG A 210 -8.69 2.98 12.55
C ARG A 210 -10.21 2.84 12.41
N GLU A 211 -10.98 3.57 13.20
CA GLU A 211 -12.44 3.55 13.10
C GLU A 211 -12.93 4.06 11.74
N THR A 212 -12.29 5.12 11.22
CA THR A 212 -12.61 5.67 9.89
C THR A 212 -12.27 4.68 8.79
N ALA A 213 -11.12 4.01 8.86
CA ALA A 213 -10.75 2.95 7.94
C ALA A 213 -11.75 1.78 7.98
N HIS A 214 -12.17 1.37 9.18
CA HIS A 214 -13.20 0.34 9.33
C HIS A 214 -14.55 0.76 8.72
N LEU A 215 -14.97 2.01 8.95
CA LEU A 215 -16.16 2.57 8.31
C LEU A 215 -16.03 2.58 6.78
N ALA A 216 -14.85 2.93 6.25
CA ALA A 216 -14.58 2.93 4.82
C ALA A 216 -14.78 1.53 4.22
N MET A 217 -14.25 0.49 4.88
CA MET A 217 -14.44 -0.90 4.46
C MET A 217 -15.92 -1.31 4.47
N VAL A 218 -16.67 -0.94 5.51
CA VAL A 218 -18.11 -1.23 5.62
C VAL A 218 -18.91 -0.49 4.55
N VAL A 219 -18.57 0.76 4.23
CA VAL A 219 -19.17 1.51 3.12
C VAL A 219 -18.85 0.85 1.77
N ALA A 220 -17.60 0.47 1.54
CA ALA A 220 -17.17 -0.17 0.29
C ALA A 220 -17.87 -1.52 0.06
N ALA A 221 -18.02 -2.35 1.09
CA ALA A 221 -18.74 -3.61 1.01
C ALA A 221 -20.21 -3.41 0.61
N ARG A 222 -20.89 -2.44 1.24
CA ARG A 222 -22.27 -2.07 0.88
C ARG A 222 -22.40 -1.57 -0.55
N LEU A 223 -21.44 -0.78 -1.01
CA LEU A 223 -21.40 -0.28 -2.38
C LEU A 223 -21.22 -1.43 -3.38
N ALA A 224 -20.39 -2.43 -3.07
CA ALA A 224 -20.24 -3.63 -3.89
C ALA A 224 -21.55 -4.43 -4.02
N ASP A 225 -22.38 -4.41 -2.98
CA ASP A 225 -23.73 -4.99 -2.98
C ASP A 225 -24.80 -4.07 -3.63
N GLY A 226 -24.39 -2.93 -4.19
CA GLY A 226 -25.27 -1.98 -4.90
C GLY A 226 -25.95 -0.94 -4.02
N THR A 227 -25.54 -0.79 -2.76
CA THR A 227 -26.08 0.22 -1.84
C THR A 227 -25.20 1.47 -1.83
N GLU A 228 -25.71 2.58 -2.35
CA GLU A 228 -24.98 3.85 -2.34
C GLU A 228 -24.81 4.42 -0.92
N PRO A 229 -23.62 4.96 -0.57
CA PRO A 229 -23.42 5.64 0.70
C PRO A 229 -24.16 6.99 0.75
N ALA A 230 -24.63 7.34 1.95
CA ALA A 230 -25.21 8.66 2.17
C ALA A 230 -24.12 9.75 2.18
N ASP A 231 -24.46 10.97 1.76
CA ASP A 231 -23.53 12.11 1.75
C ASP A 231 -22.91 12.36 3.14
N ALA A 232 -23.66 12.14 4.22
CA ALA A 232 -23.17 12.27 5.59
C ALA A 232 -22.12 11.20 5.99
N GLU A 233 -22.14 10.02 5.36
CA GLU A 233 -21.11 9.00 5.55
C GLU A 233 -19.84 9.38 4.78
N LEU A 234 -19.99 9.86 3.54
CA LEU A 234 -18.88 10.34 2.72
C LEU A 234 -18.15 11.53 3.35
N VAL A 235 -18.89 12.51 3.88
CA VAL A 235 -18.30 13.65 4.60
C VAL A 235 -17.55 13.19 5.86
N ARG A 236 -18.05 12.16 6.56
CA ARG A 236 -17.38 11.62 7.75
C ARG A 236 -16.08 10.90 7.40
N LEU A 237 -16.10 10.10 6.34
CA LEU A 237 -14.91 9.45 5.81
C LEU A 237 -13.85 10.46 5.38
N ALA A 238 -14.24 11.48 4.63
CA ALA A 238 -13.34 12.54 4.16
C ALA A 238 -12.75 13.43 5.28
N ARG A 239 -13.28 13.34 6.50
CA ARG A 239 -12.77 14.08 7.67
C ARG A 239 -11.83 13.26 8.55
N GLY A 240 -11.84 11.94 8.41
CA GLY A 240 -11.00 11.02 9.19
C GLY A 240 -9.85 10.41 8.38
N LEU A 241 -9.75 10.77 7.09
CA LEU A 241 -8.63 10.56 6.18
C LEU A 241 -7.95 11.91 5.94
#